data_AF-A0A0T5ZY51-F1
#
_entry.id   AF-A0A0T5ZY51-F1
#
_cell.length_a   1.000
_cell.length_b   1.000
_cell.length_c   1.000
_cell.angle_alpha   90.00
_cell.angle_beta   90.00
_cell.angle_gamma   90.00
#
_symmetry.space_group_name_H-M   'P 1'
#
loop_
_entity.id
_entity.type
_entity.pdbx_description
1 polymer ?
#
loop_
_entity_poly.entity_id
_entity_poly.type
_entity_poly.pdbx_seq_one_letter_code
_entity_poly.pdbx_strand_id
1 'polypeptide(L)'
;MDVHLFGLMEKILGAENGEVTIDIPEDNFNLLMLRILRDKGRRENKTIHFVATGPRSKRLIGSLENGVDLPKVEREEKAAAKKQPPAGRVRKIIMIFALALGILAVLGAAVFGALYYIPKAEVILTLSPIPLVKEIPVVVDADAEKVDAATGTVPGTSQVVEESGNKSTPATGTAIVGDKAKGTVTFTSAQIQNCSQGTKIKEVSSGLFFFTDAALSFDSPGSKDASVTAEKIGSSYNLSAGKDFTVVSGCSVGGVSISGTNTAAFTGGTSEEVTIATAADQSKLLTDLQKELVANAKETIQGQSGVDEVVVDKAIKIEVVEKTYSHTVGEQAENISLTLKIKLTTVTYKGADIQELISQTLSSLVPAGFTLFPGETEIVPLNPVLKGGKLTFKAKVSAKVIPEIDEEKIKNDLAGRNGRSAQEYLNSLSDVNAYELVLWPNLPESLQRVPKTTNRITITLITEE
;
A
#
# COMPACT_ATOMS: atom_id res chain seq x y z
N MET A 1 83.08 20.85 -1.93
CA MET A 1 83.70 19.53 -1.73
C MET A 1 83.80 19.31 -0.24
N ASP A 2 82.94 18.47 0.32
CA ASP A 2 82.92 18.23 1.77
C ASP A 2 84.08 17.33 2.18
N VAL A 3 85.01 17.89 2.93
CA VAL A 3 86.20 17.18 3.40
C VAL A 3 85.84 16.34 4.62
N HIS A 4 85.46 15.08 4.38
CA HIS A 4 85.15 14.13 5.44
C HIS A 4 86.41 13.54 6.09
N LEU A 5 86.32 13.25 7.39
CA LEU A 5 87.40 12.66 8.22
C LEU A 5 88.09 11.45 7.57
N PHE A 6 87.33 10.59 6.89
CA PHE A 6 87.84 9.40 6.22
C PHE A 6 88.86 9.71 5.11
N GLY A 7 88.62 10.75 4.29
CA GLY A 7 89.56 11.16 3.23
C GLY A 7 90.87 11.74 3.78
N LEU A 8 90.84 12.33 4.98
CA LEU A 8 92.06 12.76 5.68
C LEU A 8 92.82 11.58 6.29
N MET A 9 92.13 10.51 6.72
CA MET A 9 92.77 9.26 7.15
C MET A 9 93.43 8.52 5.98
N GLU A 10 92.82 8.55 4.79
CA GLU A 10 93.37 7.94 3.58
C GLU A 10 94.63 8.65 3.10
N LYS A 11 94.69 10.00 3.16
CA LYS A 11 95.92 10.77 2.93
C LYS A 11 97.07 10.39 3.88
N ILE A 12 96.79 10.04 5.14
CA ILE A 12 97.83 9.56 6.09
C ILE A 12 98.36 8.19 5.67
N LEU A 13 97.49 7.30 5.17
CA LEU A 13 97.90 5.98 4.68
C LEU A 13 98.77 6.09 3.41
N GLY A 14 98.35 6.88 2.43
CA GLY A 14 99.00 7.01 1.11
C GLY A 14 100.28 7.85 1.03
N ALA A 15 100.71 8.51 2.11
CA ALA A 15 101.96 9.28 2.11
C ALA A 15 103.20 8.38 2.30
N GLU A 16 104.17 8.42 1.39
CA GLU A 16 105.37 7.56 1.45
C GLU A 16 106.42 8.03 2.50
N ASN A 17 106.41 9.31 2.86
CA ASN A 17 107.33 9.88 3.84
C ASN A 17 106.76 9.83 5.26
N GLY A 18 107.64 9.78 6.27
CA GLY A 18 107.29 9.70 7.70
C GLY A 18 106.63 10.95 8.30
N GLU A 19 106.43 12.01 7.52
CA GLU A 19 105.75 13.24 7.93
C GLU A 19 104.59 13.55 6.97
N VAL A 20 103.43 13.93 7.52
CA VAL A 20 102.21 14.22 6.75
C VAL A 20 101.62 15.56 7.18
N THR A 21 101.50 16.50 6.24
CA THR A 21 100.80 17.77 6.44
C THR A 21 99.31 17.64 6.09
N ILE A 22 98.44 18.17 6.96
CA ILE A 22 96.98 18.09 6.80
C ILE A 22 96.34 19.44 7.08
N ASP A 23 95.67 20.00 6.07
CA ASP A 23 94.83 21.19 6.18
C ASP A 23 93.50 20.86 6.89
N ILE A 24 93.15 21.63 7.92
CA ILE A 24 91.90 21.45 8.68
C ILE A 24 90.88 22.53 8.27
N PRO A 25 89.73 22.14 7.69
CA PRO A 25 88.67 23.08 7.32
C PRO A 25 88.00 23.73 8.55
N GLU A 26 87.37 24.89 8.33
CA GLU A 26 86.68 25.66 9.38
C GLU A 26 85.38 24.98 9.85
N ASP A 27 84.68 24.28 8.96
CA ASP A 27 83.37 23.67 9.22
C ASP A 27 83.46 22.17 9.51
N ASN A 28 82.50 21.69 10.30
CA ASN A 28 82.30 20.28 10.67
C ASN A 28 83.49 19.53 11.32
N PHE A 29 84.52 20.24 11.80
CA PHE A 29 85.66 19.66 12.53
C PHE A 29 85.63 19.92 14.05
N ASN A 30 86.14 18.96 14.85
CA ASN A 30 86.20 19.06 16.31
C ASN A 30 87.49 18.48 16.93
N LEU A 31 87.71 18.71 18.22
CA LEU A 31 88.93 18.29 18.93
C LEU A 31 89.11 16.75 19.00
N LEU A 32 88.01 15.99 18.99
CA LEU A 32 88.05 14.53 19.03
C LEU A 32 88.58 13.97 17.69
N MET A 33 88.14 14.53 16.57
CA MET A 33 88.61 14.17 15.23
C MET A 33 90.12 14.42 15.07
N LEU A 34 90.64 15.53 15.61
CA LEU A 34 92.08 15.81 15.60
C LEU A 34 92.90 14.82 16.45
N ARG A 35 92.35 14.37 17.58
CA ARG A 35 92.96 13.28 18.38
C ARG A 35 92.96 11.95 17.61
N ILE A 36 91.87 11.62 16.91
CA ILE A 36 91.76 10.40 16.09
C ILE A 36 92.80 10.41 14.95
N LEU A 37 92.95 11.53 14.23
CA LEU A 37 93.97 11.67 13.19
C LEU A 37 95.39 11.52 13.77
N ARG A 38 95.69 12.21 14.87
CA ARG A 38 97.01 12.13 15.55
C ARG A 38 97.31 10.70 16.05
N ASP A 39 96.32 9.98 16.56
CA ASP A 39 96.48 8.59 17.00
C ASP A 39 96.67 7.62 15.81
N LYS A 40 95.94 7.84 14.70
CA LYS A 40 96.14 7.05 13.46
C LYS A 40 97.54 7.26 12.88
N GLY A 41 98.05 8.50 12.84
CA GLY A 41 99.44 8.78 12.44
C GLY A 41 100.46 8.02 13.28
N ARG A 42 100.31 8.06 14.61
CA ARG A 42 101.18 7.30 15.53
C ARG A 42 101.16 5.80 15.28
N ARG A 43 100.01 5.19 14.97
CA ARG A 43 99.90 3.75 14.66
C ARG A 43 100.58 3.37 13.34
N GLU A 44 100.57 4.26 12.35
CA GLU A 44 101.29 4.08 11.08
C GLU A 44 102.75 4.57 11.14
N ASN A 45 103.25 4.93 12.33
CA ASN A 45 104.59 5.47 12.60
C ASN A 45 104.93 6.76 11.81
N LYS A 46 103.94 7.64 11.60
CA LYS A 46 104.08 8.94 10.90
C LYS A 46 103.74 10.13 11.81
N THR A 47 104.52 11.20 11.71
CA THR A 47 104.27 12.48 12.39
C THR A 47 103.30 13.32 11.58
N ILE A 48 102.25 13.85 12.22
CA ILE A 48 101.23 14.66 11.54
C ILE A 48 101.36 16.13 11.95
N HIS A 49 101.55 17.00 10.96
CA HIS A 49 101.53 18.45 11.12
C HIS A 49 100.20 19.01 10.63
N PHE A 50 99.48 19.64 11.55
CA PHE A 50 98.17 20.24 11.27
C PHE A 50 98.33 21.69 10.82
N VAL A 51 97.77 22.03 9.66
CA VAL A 51 97.75 23.40 9.12
C VAL A 51 96.35 23.97 9.29
N ALA A 52 96.27 25.15 9.90
CA ALA A 52 95.02 25.85 10.16
C ALA A 52 94.58 26.65 8.93
N THR A 53 93.46 26.29 8.31
CA THR A 53 92.87 27.06 7.19
C THR A 53 92.10 28.31 7.66
N GLY A 54 91.84 28.46 8.97
CA GLY A 54 91.15 29.63 9.52
C GLY A 54 91.13 29.75 11.05
N PRO A 55 90.51 30.81 11.62
CA PRO A 55 90.58 31.14 13.05
C PRO A 55 90.08 30.03 13.99
N ARG A 56 89.08 29.24 13.59
CA ARG A 56 88.51 28.18 14.44
C ARG A 56 89.46 26.97 14.51
N SER A 57 89.99 26.55 13.38
CA SER A 57 90.98 25.45 13.30
C SER A 57 92.24 25.76 14.12
N LYS A 58 92.74 27.01 14.09
CA LYS A 58 93.90 27.46 14.89
C LYS A 58 93.68 27.32 16.40
N ARG A 59 92.47 27.59 16.90
CA ARG A 59 92.12 27.39 18.31
C ARG A 59 92.09 25.91 18.70
N LEU A 60 91.55 25.05 17.82
CA LEU A 60 91.48 23.60 18.07
C LEU A 60 92.86 22.94 18.12
N ILE A 61 93.81 23.37 17.28
CA ILE A 61 95.22 22.91 17.33
C ILE A 61 95.88 23.38 18.63
N GLY A 62 95.74 24.66 18.99
CA GLY A 62 96.31 25.19 20.23
C GLY A 62 95.79 24.51 21.50
N SER A 63 94.50 24.15 21.54
CA SER A 63 93.89 23.35 22.63
C SER A 63 94.32 21.88 22.65
N LEU A 64 95.00 21.40 21.61
CA LEU A 64 95.54 20.04 21.47
C LEU A 64 97.05 19.97 21.77
N GLU A 65 97.71 21.12 21.89
CA GLU A 65 99.15 21.25 22.19
C GLU A 65 99.38 21.79 23.60
N ASN A 66 98.62 22.79 24.03
CA ASN A 66 98.71 23.37 25.37
C ASN A 66 97.93 22.53 26.41
N GLY A 67 98.42 21.32 26.67
CA GLY A 67 98.11 20.61 27.92
C GLY A 67 98.84 21.30 29.07
N VAL A 68 98.14 22.14 29.84
CA VAL A 68 98.75 22.95 30.92
C VAL A 68 98.52 22.28 32.28
N ASP A 69 99.62 22.15 33.02
CA ASP A 69 99.78 21.38 34.25
C ASP A 69 99.32 22.07 35.56
N LEU A 70 99.25 21.24 36.61
CA LEU A 70 99.07 21.60 38.03
C LEU A 70 100.39 22.07 38.69
N PRO A 71 100.31 22.75 39.84
CA PRO A 71 101.28 22.52 40.93
C PRO A 71 100.63 22.13 42.29
N LYS A 72 101.44 21.58 43.22
CA LYS A 72 101.01 20.91 44.47
C LYS A 72 101.46 21.62 45.78
N VAL A 73 100.59 21.59 46.81
CA VAL A 73 100.83 21.65 48.28
C VAL A 73 99.52 21.13 48.97
N GLU A 74 99.45 20.31 50.03
CA GLU A 74 100.27 19.17 50.52
C GLU A 74 99.36 18.19 51.36
N ARG A 75 99.68 17.82 52.61
CA ARG A 75 98.86 17.01 53.57
C ARG A 75 98.04 17.88 54.57
N GLU A 76 97.04 17.44 55.36
CA GLU A 76 96.78 16.19 56.11
C GLU A 76 95.27 15.79 56.23
N GLU A 77 94.98 14.73 57.00
CA GLU A 77 93.72 13.97 57.11
C GLU A 77 92.46 14.69 57.66
N LYS A 78 91.29 14.31 57.13
CA LYS A 78 90.26 13.55 57.88
C LYS A 78 89.16 12.96 56.98
N ALA A 79 88.65 11.79 57.34
CA ALA A 79 87.77 10.97 56.51
C ALA A 79 86.28 11.34 56.59
N ALA A 80 85.57 11.36 55.46
CA ALA A 80 84.11 11.15 55.39
C ALA A 80 83.59 10.77 53.98
N ALA A 81 83.01 9.57 53.89
CA ALA A 81 81.92 9.13 52.99
C ALA A 81 81.91 9.44 51.47
N LYS A 82 81.84 8.37 50.66
CA LYS A 82 81.40 8.39 49.24
C LYS A 82 80.04 9.08 49.09
N LYS A 83 79.86 9.90 48.04
CA LYS A 83 78.55 10.18 47.42
C LYS A 83 78.57 9.84 45.93
N GLN A 84 77.76 8.88 45.55
CA GLN A 84 77.51 8.51 44.15
C GLN A 84 76.60 9.57 43.48
N PRO A 85 76.75 9.85 42.17
CA PRO A 85 75.73 10.58 41.44
C PRO A 85 74.42 9.75 41.40
N PRO A 86 73.24 10.37 41.48
CA PRO A 86 72.00 9.65 41.81
C PRO A 86 71.48 8.79 40.64
N ALA A 87 71.62 7.47 40.78
CA ALA A 87 71.06 6.46 39.88
C ALA A 87 69.51 6.53 39.72
N GLY A 88 68.83 7.37 40.52
CA GLY A 88 67.38 7.56 40.47
C GLY A 88 66.85 8.44 39.32
N ARG A 89 67.68 9.24 38.62
CA ARG A 89 67.17 10.15 37.56
C ARG A 89 67.14 9.50 36.17
N VAL A 90 68.21 8.79 35.79
CA VAL A 90 68.29 8.05 34.51
C VAL A 90 67.32 6.86 34.51
N ARG A 91 67.23 6.11 35.61
CA ARG A 91 66.28 5.00 35.77
C ARG A 91 64.81 5.47 35.65
N LYS A 92 64.48 6.69 36.12
CA LYS A 92 63.16 7.30 35.92
C LYS A 92 62.88 7.64 34.44
N ILE A 93 63.85 8.19 33.71
CA ILE A 93 63.67 8.51 32.27
C ILE A 93 63.46 7.23 31.45
N ILE A 94 64.26 6.19 31.71
CA ILE A 94 64.10 4.88 31.05
C ILE A 94 62.75 4.23 31.40
N MET A 95 62.31 4.31 32.66
CA MET A 95 60.96 3.85 33.06
C MET A 95 59.86 4.63 32.32
N ILE A 96 59.97 5.95 32.17
CA ILE A 96 58.97 6.76 31.46
C ILE A 96 58.91 6.39 29.97
N PHE A 97 60.06 6.19 29.32
CA PHE A 97 60.09 5.72 27.93
C PHE A 97 59.54 4.30 27.76
N ALA A 98 59.89 3.37 28.65
CA ALA A 98 59.36 2.00 28.63
C ALA A 98 57.84 1.97 28.91
N LEU A 99 57.36 2.82 29.82
CA LEU A 99 55.92 2.98 30.09
C LEU A 99 55.20 3.58 28.89
N ALA A 100 55.75 4.62 28.25
CA ALA A 100 55.18 5.21 27.04
C ALA A 100 55.12 4.21 25.87
N LEU A 101 56.18 3.41 25.67
CA LEU A 101 56.21 2.35 24.66
C LEU A 101 55.20 1.24 24.97
N GLY A 102 55.06 0.85 26.25
CA GLY A 102 54.07 -0.12 26.70
C GLY A 102 52.63 0.37 26.50
N ILE A 103 52.36 1.64 26.82
CA ILE A 103 51.06 2.28 26.55
C ILE A 103 50.79 2.33 25.04
N LEU A 104 51.79 2.68 24.21
CA LEU A 104 51.65 2.67 22.76
C LEU A 104 51.34 1.27 22.21
N ALA A 105 51.98 0.23 22.74
CA ALA A 105 51.73 -1.16 22.35
C ALA A 105 50.32 -1.63 22.77
N VAL A 106 49.87 -1.27 23.98
CA VAL A 106 48.51 -1.57 24.45
C VAL A 106 47.45 -0.80 23.63
N LEU A 107 47.69 0.47 23.32
CA LEU A 107 46.81 1.26 22.44
C LEU A 107 46.80 0.68 21.02
N GLY A 108 47.95 0.29 20.46
CA GLY A 108 48.04 -0.37 19.15
C GLY A 108 47.27 -1.69 19.12
N ALA A 109 47.40 -2.53 20.15
CA ALA A 109 46.64 -3.76 20.29
C ALA A 109 45.13 -3.51 20.48
N ALA A 110 44.74 -2.46 21.22
CA ALA A 110 43.35 -2.06 21.39
C ALA A 110 42.74 -1.53 20.09
N VAL A 111 43.46 -0.71 19.31
CA VAL A 111 43.02 -0.23 17.99
C VAL A 111 42.94 -1.38 16.98
N PHE A 112 43.91 -2.30 16.99
CA PHE A 112 43.86 -3.49 16.12
C PHE A 112 42.71 -4.42 16.48
N GLY A 113 42.48 -4.68 17.77
CA GLY A 113 41.34 -5.44 18.26
C GLY A 113 40.01 -4.76 17.95
N ALA A 114 39.93 -3.43 18.08
CA ALA A 114 38.78 -2.64 17.66
C ALA A 114 38.50 -2.80 16.16
N LEU A 115 39.51 -2.63 15.30
CA LEU A 115 39.40 -2.81 13.84
C LEU A 115 39.06 -4.26 13.43
N TYR A 116 39.28 -5.25 14.29
CA TYR A 116 38.94 -6.65 14.03
C TYR A 116 37.52 -7.01 14.49
N TYR A 117 37.12 -6.57 15.70
CA TYR A 117 35.89 -7.00 16.37
C TYR A 117 34.74 -5.97 16.35
N ILE A 118 34.99 -4.71 16.01
CA ILE A 118 33.95 -3.66 15.96
C ILE A 118 33.23 -3.55 14.61
N PRO A 119 33.85 -3.78 13.44
CA PRO A 119 33.19 -3.54 12.16
C PRO A 119 31.82 -4.22 12.01
N LYS A 120 30.97 -3.54 11.23
CA LYS A 120 29.70 -4.05 10.71
C LYS A 120 29.61 -3.68 9.22
N ALA A 121 28.98 -4.55 8.45
CA ALA A 121 28.61 -4.27 7.07
C ALA A 121 27.10 -4.44 6.92
N GLU A 122 26.48 -3.53 6.21
CA GLU A 122 25.12 -3.65 5.72
C GLU A 122 25.18 -3.58 4.19
N VAL A 123 24.57 -4.56 3.54
CA VAL A 123 24.56 -4.74 2.09
C VAL A 123 23.11 -4.68 1.66
N ILE A 124 22.73 -3.58 1.03
CA ILE A 124 21.41 -3.43 0.44
C ILE A 124 21.52 -3.90 -1.01
N LEU A 125 20.76 -4.91 -1.41
CA LEU A 125 20.72 -5.42 -2.78
C LEU A 125 19.40 -5.04 -3.43
N THR A 126 19.46 -4.30 -4.53
CA THR A 126 18.28 -3.91 -5.32
C THR A 126 18.09 -4.91 -6.45
N LEU A 127 16.95 -5.59 -6.44
CA LEU A 127 16.58 -6.60 -7.42
C LEU A 127 15.45 -6.09 -8.32
N SER A 128 15.45 -6.47 -9.60
CA SER A 128 14.29 -6.30 -10.48
C SER A 128 13.24 -7.37 -10.19
N PRO A 129 12.05 -7.02 -9.69
CA PRO A 129 10.97 -7.98 -9.51
C PRO A 129 10.35 -8.37 -10.85
N ILE A 130 10.08 -9.67 -11.05
CA ILE A 130 9.26 -10.14 -12.17
C ILE A 130 7.80 -10.28 -11.68
N PRO A 131 6.81 -9.62 -12.31
CA PRO A 131 5.42 -9.74 -11.90
C PRO A 131 4.82 -11.08 -12.34
N LEU A 132 4.43 -11.90 -11.35
CA LEU A 132 3.70 -13.15 -11.55
C LEU A 132 2.20 -12.90 -11.28
N VAL A 133 1.42 -12.84 -12.36
CA VAL A 133 -0.05 -12.70 -12.29
C VAL A 133 -0.73 -14.02 -12.64
N LYS A 134 -1.58 -14.52 -11.75
CA LYS A 134 -2.36 -15.76 -11.94
C LYS A 134 -3.80 -15.60 -11.45
N GLU A 135 -4.71 -16.35 -12.07
CA GLU A 135 -6.06 -16.57 -11.54
C GLU A 135 -6.10 -17.93 -10.86
N ILE A 136 -6.33 -17.96 -9.55
CA ILE A 136 -6.49 -19.19 -8.76
C ILE A 136 -7.98 -19.40 -8.51
N PRO A 137 -8.57 -20.56 -8.86
CA PRO A 137 -9.94 -20.88 -8.47
C PRO A 137 -9.99 -21.12 -6.95
N VAL A 138 -10.92 -20.47 -6.27
CA VAL A 138 -11.14 -20.60 -4.83
C VAL A 138 -12.57 -21.07 -4.58
N VAL A 139 -12.72 -22.07 -3.72
CA VAL A 139 -13.98 -22.61 -3.25
C VAL A 139 -14.03 -22.45 -1.74
N VAL A 140 -14.76 -21.44 -1.27
CA VAL A 140 -15.06 -21.31 0.17
C VAL A 140 -16.25 -22.20 0.48
N ASP A 141 -16.06 -23.12 1.43
CA ASP A 141 -17.02 -24.17 1.77
C ASP A 141 -17.31 -24.16 3.26
N ALA A 142 -18.59 -24.08 3.63
CA ALA A 142 -19.01 -24.05 5.02
C ALA A 142 -18.87 -25.40 5.74
N ASP A 143 -18.74 -26.49 4.97
CA ASP A 143 -18.52 -27.85 5.49
C ASP A 143 -17.03 -28.22 5.60
N ALA A 144 -16.10 -27.35 5.16
CA ALA A 144 -14.67 -27.62 5.21
C ALA A 144 -14.06 -27.17 6.56
N GLU A 145 -13.21 -28.03 7.16
CA GLU A 145 -12.52 -27.71 8.42
C GLU A 145 -11.13 -27.07 8.22
N LYS A 146 -10.53 -27.21 7.04
CA LYS A 146 -9.13 -26.84 6.74
C LYS A 146 -8.95 -26.41 5.28
N VAL A 147 -7.89 -25.66 5.02
CA VAL A 147 -7.44 -25.29 3.68
C VAL A 147 -6.94 -26.53 2.92
N ASP A 148 -7.35 -26.67 1.67
CA ASP A 148 -6.86 -27.70 0.73
C ASP A 148 -6.41 -27.06 -0.59
N ALA A 149 -5.09 -26.94 -0.75
CA ALA A 149 -4.45 -26.39 -1.94
C ALA A 149 -4.56 -27.28 -3.20
N ALA A 150 -4.89 -28.57 -3.06
CA ALA A 150 -5.07 -29.45 -4.22
C ALA A 150 -6.43 -29.21 -4.91
N THR A 151 -7.47 -28.87 -4.14
CA THR A 151 -8.82 -28.58 -4.64
C THR A 151 -9.15 -27.08 -4.73
N GLY A 152 -8.35 -26.22 -4.11
CA GLY A 152 -8.64 -24.79 -4.00
C GLY A 152 -9.66 -24.46 -2.90
N THR A 153 -9.86 -25.37 -1.93
CA THR A 153 -10.93 -25.29 -0.93
C THR A 153 -10.47 -24.59 0.35
N VAL A 154 -11.33 -23.74 0.91
CA VAL A 154 -11.07 -22.92 2.11
C VAL A 154 -12.28 -23.01 3.05
N PRO A 155 -12.08 -23.14 4.37
CA PRO A 155 -13.18 -23.11 5.34
C PRO A 155 -13.91 -21.77 5.31
N GLY A 156 -15.24 -21.81 5.45
CA GLY A 156 -16.07 -20.61 5.53
C GLY A 156 -17.15 -20.71 6.59
N THR A 157 -17.73 -19.56 6.95
CA THR A 157 -18.85 -19.46 7.89
C THR A 157 -20.10 -19.03 7.15
N SER A 158 -21.15 -19.85 7.13
CA SER A 158 -22.43 -19.49 6.53
C SER A 158 -23.20 -18.54 7.45
N GLN A 159 -23.38 -17.30 7.01
CA GLN A 159 -24.08 -16.25 7.76
C GLN A 159 -25.47 -16.01 7.17
N VAL A 160 -26.49 -15.99 8.04
CA VAL A 160 -27.90 -15.81 7.66
C VAL A 160 -28.52 -14.74 8.56
N VAL A 161 -28.97 -13.66 7.95
CA VAL A 161 -29.61 -12.53 8.64
C VAL A 161 -30.99 -12.28 8.02
N GLU A 162 -32.01 -12.11 8.85
CA GLU A 162 -33.35 -11.73 8.43
C GLU A 162 -33.67 -10.32 8.94
N GLU A 163 -33.88 -9.38 8.03
CA GLU A 163 -34.26 -8.00 8.35
C GLU A 163 -35.70 -7.72 7.90
N SER A 164 -36.42 -6.94 8.69
CA SER A 164 -37.77 -6.49 8.36
C SER A 164 -37.89 -4.97 8.52
N GLY A 165 -38.65 -4.35 7.62
CA GLY A 165 -38.92 -2.92 7.68
C GLY A 165 -40.25 -2.55 7.05
N ASN A 166 -40.68 -1.32 7.34
CA ASN A 166 -41.86 -0.71 6.78
C ASN A 166 -41.49 0.70 6.29
N LYS A 167 -41.92 1.04 5.08
CA LYS A 167 -41.71 2.37 4.49
C LYS A 167 -43.02 2.87 3.90
N SER A 168 -43.28 4.18 4.02
CA SER A 168 -44.46 4.85 3.48
C SER A 168 -44.05 6.01 2.58
N THR A 169 -44.76 6.21 1.48
CA THR A 169 -44.63 7.37 0.60
C THR A 169 -46.00 7.88 0.15
N PRO A 170 -46.15 9.19 -0.12
CA PRO A 170 -47.34 9.70 -0.80
C PRO A 170 -47.57 8.99 -2.14
N ALA A 171 -48.83 8.75 -2.48
CA ALA A 171 -49.23 8.28 -3.81
C ALA A 171 -49.12 9.43 -4.83
N THR A 172 -48.77 9.13 -6.08
CA THR A 172 -48.55 10.18 -7.11
C THR A 172 -49.52 10.11 -8.29
N GLY A 173 -50.32 9.04 -8.41
CA GLY A 173 -51.33 8.92 -9.45
C GLY A 173 -52.57 9.74 -9.12
N THR A 174 -53.25 10.26 -10.15
CA THR A 174 -54.60 10.80 -10.02
C THR A 174 -55.58 10.01 -10.88
N ALA A 175 -56.81 9.89 -10.41
CA ALA A 175 -57.93 9.31 -11.13
C ALA A 175 -59.17 10.16 -10.93
N ILE A 176 -60.05 10.20 -11.94
CA ILE A 176 -61.35 10.83 -11.81
C ILE A 176 -62.36 9.74 -11.45
N VAL A 177 -62.95 9.87 -10.26
CA VAL A 177 -64.01 8.98 -9.75
C VAL A 177 -65.33 9.74 -9.63
N GLY A 178 -66.44 9.02 -9.58
CA GLY A 178 -67.76 9.60 -9.48
C GLY A 178 -68.80 8.78 -10.22
N ASP A 179 -70.02 9.32 -10.25
CA ASP A 179 -71.21 8.67 -10.75
C ASP A 179 -71.63 9.20 -12.12
N LYS A 180 -72.32 8.34 -12.86
CA LYS A 180 -72.92 8.67 -14.16
C LYS A 180 -74.30 9.26 -13.94
N ALA A 181 -74.56 10.42 -14.56
CA ALA A 181 -75.90 11.00 -14.54
C ALA A 181 -76.91 10.04 -15.19
N LYS A 182 -78.10 9.98 -14.58
CA LYS A 182 -79.24 9.20 -15.06
C LYS A 182 -80.48 10.08 -15.20
N GLY A 183 -81.37 9.68 -16.09
CA GLY A 183 -82.68 10.30 -16.23
C GLY A 183 -83.54 9.55 -17.24
N THR A 184 -84.65 10.18 -17.62
CA THR A 184 -85.63 9.60 -18.55
C THR A 184 -85.80 10.50 -19.77
N VAL A 185 -85.79 9.90 -20.96
CA VAL A 185 -86.06 10.58 -22.23
C VAL A 185 -87.32 9.98 -22.85
N THR A 186 -88.25 10.85 -23.24
CA THR A 186 -89.42 10.50 -24.03
C THR A 186 -89.02 10.51 -25.49
N PHE A 187 -88.87 9.33 -26.10
CA PHE A 187 -88.54 9.17 -27.51
C PHE A 187 -89.80 9.09 -28.35
N THR A 188 -89.88 9.87 -29.43
CA THR A 188 -90.99 9.88 -30.38
C THR A 188 -90.50 9.42 -31.75
N SER A 189 -91.12 8.37 -32.29
CA SER A 189 -90.80 7.81 -33.60
C SER A 189 -91.93 8.06 -34.60
N ALA A 190 -91.57 8.53 -35.80
CA ALA A 190 -92.52 8.66 -36.92
C ALA A 190 -92.70 7.36 -37.73
N GLN A 191 -91.95 6.29 -37.41
CA GLN A 191 -91.92 5.03 -38.16
C GLN A 191 -91.86 3.81 -37.23
N ILE A 192 -92.23 2.65 -37.76
CA ILE A 192 -92.03 1.38 -37.06
C ILE A 192 -90.54 1.06 -37.06
N GLN A 193 -89.92 0.97 -35.88
CA GLN A 193 -88.51 0.65 -35.74
C GLN A 193 -88.16 0.15 -34.33
N ASN A 194 -87.08 -0.64 -34.27
CA ASN A 194 -86.57 -1.21 -33.03
C ASN A 194 -85.15 -0.71 -32.76
N CYS A 195 -84.83 -0.51 -31.50
CA CYS A 195 -83.55 -0.05 -31.00
C CYS A 195 -83.07 -0.98 -29.89
N SER A 196 -81.82 -1.44 -29.96
CA SER A 196 -81.25 -2.32 -28.95
C SER A 196 -81.07 -1.59 -27.61
N GLN A 197 -80.89 -2.36 -26.54
CA GLN A 197 -80.28 -1.84 -25.32
C GLN A 197 -78.90 -1.24 -25.66
N GLY A 198 -78.49 -0.17 -24.96
CA GLY A 198 -77.24 0.53 -25.24
C GLY A 198 -77.29 1.37 -26.53
N THR A 199 -78.47 1.77 -27.00
CA THR A 199 -78.60 2.71 -28.13
C THR A 199 -77.94 4.04 -27.75
N LYS A 200 -76.99 4.50 -28.57
CA LYS A 200 -76.23 5.73 -28.32
C LYS A 200 -77.05 6.93 -28.78
N ILE A 201 -77.29 7.86 -27.87
CA ILE A 201 -78.00 9.11 -28.12
C ILE A 201 -77.10 10.30 -27.81
N LYS A 202 -77.38 11.44 -28.43
CA LYS A 202 -76.64 12.70 -28.26
C LYS A 202 -77.60 13.84 -27.97
N GLU A 203 -77.35 14.57 -26.89
CA GLU A 203 -78.07 15.83 -26.61
C GLU A 203 -77.60 16.93 -27.57
N VAL A 204 -78.55 17.69 -28.12
CA VAL A 204 -78.31 18.57 -29.28
C VAL A 204 -77.49 19.81 -28.93
N SER A 205 -77.68 20.40 -27.74
CA SER A 205 -77.06 21.68 -27.36
C SER A 205 -75.63 21.55 -26.80
N SER A 206 -75.37 20.54 -25.98
CA SER A 206 -74.10 20.27 -25.31
C SER A 206 -73.25 19.25 -26.07
N GLY A 207 -73.87 18.45 -26.94
CA GLY A 207 -73.23 17.37 -27.67
C GLY A 207 -72.84 16.16 -26.83
N LEU A 208 -73.29 16.08 -25.56
CA LEU A 208 -73.01 14.99 -24.65
C LEU A 208 -73.74 13.71 -25.05
N PHE A 209 -73.10 12.56 -24.80
CA PHE A 209 -73.61 11.25 -25.16
C PHE A 209 -74.16 10.47 -23.97
N PHE A 210 -75.24 9.73 -24.23
CA PHE A 210 -75.90 8.85 -23.28
C PHE A 210 -76.24 7.52 -23.97
N PHE A 211 -76.55 6.50 -23.18
CA PHE A 211 -76.97 5.18 -23.65
C PHE A 211 -78.33 4.81 -23.05
N THR A 212 -79.19 4.13 -23.82
CA THR A 212 -80.45 3.61 -23.29
C THR A 212 -80.22 2.39 -22.39
N ASP A 213 -80.80 2.41 -21.18
CA ASP A 213 -80.67 1.31 -20.23
C ASP A 213 -81.49 0.07 -20.64
N ALA A 214 -82.45 0.24 -21.55
CA ALA A 214 -83.32 -0.80 -22.11
C ALA A 214 -83.45 -0.69 -23.64
N ALA A 215 -83.96 -1.74 -24.27
CA ALA A 215 -84.35 -1.75 -25.69
C ALA A 215 -85.67 -0.99 -25.91
N LEU A 216 -85.81 -0.34 -27.07
CA LEU A 216 -87.02 0.35 -27.48
C LEU A 216 -87.63 -0.33 -28.71
N SER A 217 -88.95 -0.49 -28.70
CA SER A 217 -89.75 -1.08 -29.77
C SER A 217 -90.88 -0.10 -30.05
N PHE A 218 -90.98 0.36 -31.29
CA PHE A 218 -92.04 1.22 -31.79
C PHE A 218 -92.84 0.44 -32.83
N ASP A 219 -93.91 -0.21 -32.39
CA ASP A 219 -94.75 -1.06 -33.25
C ASP A 219 -95.77 -0.23 -34.07
N SER A 220 -95.90 1.06 -33.73
CA SER A 220 -96.60 2.12 -34.47
C SER A 220 -95.93 3.48 -34.19
N PRO A 221 -96.20 4.53 -35.00
CA PRO A 221 -95.76 5.89 -34.68
C PRO A 221 -96.32 6.36 -33.34
N GLY A 222 -95.46 6.92 -32.49
CA GLY A 222 -95.82 7.29 -31.12
C GLY A 222 -94.61 7.57 -30.23
N SER A 223 -94.89 7.83 -28.95
CA SER A 223 -93.89 8.20 -27.94
C SER A 223 -93.71 7.11 -26.89
N LYS A 224 -92.47 6.91 -26.41
CA LYS A 224 -92.10 5.91 -25.41
C LYS A 224 -90.96 6.43 -24.53
N ASP A 225 -91.11 6.27 -23.22
CA ASP A 225 -90.07 6.66 -22.27
C ASP A 225 -88.98 5.57 -22.16
N ALA A 226 -87.73 6.00 -22.04
CA ALA A 226 -86.61 5.14 -21.69
C ALA A 226 -85.72 5.80 -20.63
N SER A 227 -85.26 5.00 -19.68
CA SER A 227 -84.15 5.39 -18.81
C SER A 227 -82.85 5.44 -19.62
N VAL A 228 -82.04 6.46 -19.36
CA VAL A 228 -80.76 6.68 -20.02
C VAL A 228 -79.66 6.96 -18.99
N THR A 229 -78.47 6.43 -19.25
CA THR A 229 -77.27 6.63 -18.44
C THR A 229 -76.18 7.31 -19.27
N ALA A 230 -75.44 8.25 -18.67
CA ALA A 230 -74.36 8.99 -19.32
C ALA A 230 -73.21 8.10 -19.85
N GLU A 231 -72.59 8.50 -20.97
CA GLU A 231 -71.40 7.81 -21.50
C GLU A 231 -70.22 7.88 -20.52
N LYS A 232 -70.00 9.04 -19.90
CA LYS A 232 -68.95 9.27 -18.89
C LYS A 232 -69.56 9.76 -17.56
N ILE A 233 -68.77 9.69 -16.51
CA ILE A 233 -69.07 10.34 -15.22
C ILE A 233 -68.97 11.87 -15.35
N GLY A 234 -69.59 12.60 -14.43
CA GLY A 234 -69.44 14.05 -14.33
C GLY A 234 -70.74 14.84 -14.16
N SER A 235 -70.64 15.93 -13.41
CA SER A 235 -71.73 16.88 -13.19
C SER A 235 -72.19 17.61 -14.45
N SER A 236 -71.34 17.65 -15.48
CA SER A 236 -71.70 18.16 -16.82
C SER A 236 -72.83 17.37 -17.49
N TYR A 237 -73.04 16.10 -17.11
CA TYR A 237 -74.14 15.28 -17.62
C TYR A 237 -75.47 15.48 -16.84
N ASN A 238 -75.48 16.31 -15.79
CA ASN A 238 -76.72 16.72 -15.10
C ASN A 238 -77.45 17.79 -15.91
N LEU A 239 -78.22 17.34 -16.89
CA LEU A 239 -79.00 18.20 -17.78
C LEU A 239 -80.29 18.70 -17.11
N SER A 240 -80.67 19.95 -17.36
CA SER A 240 -82.01 20.45 -17.02
C SER A 240 -83.10 19.69 -17.79
N ALA A 241 -84.36 19.80 -17.36
CA ALA A 241 -85.50 19.41 -18.21
C ALA A 241 -85.53 20.23 -19.52
N GLY A 242 -86.24 19.72 -20.53
CA GLY A 242 -86.47 20.41 -21.80
C GLY A 242 -85.26 20.45 -22.74
N LYS A 243 -84.45 19.39 -22.75
CA LYS A 243 -83.35 19.17 -23.70
C LYS A 243 -83.73 18.13 -24.74
N ASP A 244 -83.25 18.35 -25.96
CA ASP A 244 -83.53 17.50 -27.11
C ASP A 244 -82.36 16.55 -27.41
N PHE A 245 -82.71 15.33 -27.80
CA PHE A 245 -81.82 14.21 -28.02
C PHE A 245 -82.03 13.65 -29.42
N THR A 246 -80.93 13.27 -30.07
CA THR A 246 -80.89 12.60 -31.36
C THR A 246 -80.28 11.21 -31.20
N VAL A 247 -80.79 10.23 -31.94
CA VAL A 247 -80.19 8.89 -31.96
C VAL A 247 -78.99 8.87 -32.91
N VAL A 248 -77.88 8.28 -32.46
CA VAL A 248 -76.61 8.18 -33.20
C VAL A 248 -76.38 6.78 -33.74
N SER A 249 -76.67 5.75 -32.94
CA SER A 249 -76.56 4.33 -33.33
C SER A 249 -77.35 3.42 -32.39
N GLY A 250 -77.76 2.23 -32.89
CA GLY A 250 -78.48 1.21 -32.10
C GLY A 250 -79.89 0.88 -32.61
N CYS A 251 -80.44 1.65 -33.56
CA CYS A 251 -81.75 1.41 -34.16
C CYS A 251 -81.67 0.84 -35.58
N SER A 252 -82.63 -0.01 -35.97
CA SER A 252 -82.64 -0.76 -37.24
C SER A 252 -82.61 0.10 -38.51
N VAL A 253 -83.09 1.35 -38.45
CA VAL A 253 -83.08 2.32 -39.58
C VAL A 253 -82.21 3.54 -39.29
N GLY A 254 -81.20 3.39 -38.42
CA GLY A 254 -80.25 4.46 -38.06
C GLY A 254 -80.81 5.54 -37.14
N GLY A 255 -82.07 5.45 -36.71
CA GLY A 255 -82.67 6.34 -35.72
C GLY A 255 -82.99 7.78 -36.21
N VAL A 256 -82.79 8.07 -37.50
CA VAL A 256 -82.98 9.40 -38.12
C VAL A 256 -84.43 9.91 -37.96
N SER A 257 -85.40 9.00 -37.81
CA SER A 257 -86.83 9.29 -37.60
C SER A 257 -87.27 9.25 -36.12
N ILE A 258 -86.33 9.28 -35.17
CA ILE A 258 -86.57 9.38 -33.72
C ILE A 258 -86.01 10.70 -33.18
N SER A 259 -86.86 11.49 -32.53
CA SER A 259 -86.44 12.58 -31.62
C SER A 259 -86.69 12.15 -30.17
N GLY A 260 -85.86 12.61 -29.23
CA GLY A 260 -86.10 12.43 -27.80
C GLY A 260 -86.10 13.77 -27.07
N THR A 261 -86.92 13.92 -26.04
CA THR A 261 -86.88 15.09 -25.14
C THR A 261 -86.97 14.61 -23.69
N ASN A 262 -86.22 15.20 -22.76
CA ASN A 262 -86.35 14.89 -21.33
C ASN A 262 -87.37 15.81 -20.64
N THR A 263 -88.36 15.20 -19.99
CA THR A 263 -89.39 15.92 -19.19
C THR A 263 -88.90 16.27 -17.79
N ALA A 264 -87.95 15.50 -17.25
CA ALA A 264 -87.31 15.71 -15.96
C ALA A 264 -85.79 15.94 -16.12
N ALA A 265 -85.19 16.66 -15.16
CA ALA A 265 -83.74 16.88 -15.12
C ALA A 265 -82.98 15.56 -14.88
N PHE A 266 -81.80 15.43 -15.48
CA PHE A 266 -80.88 14.33 -15.20
C PHE A 266 -80.07 14.65 -13.95
N THR A 267 -79.86 13.65 -13.11
CA THR A 267 -79.22 13.82 -11.80
C THR A 267 -78.28 12.64 -11.48
N GLY A 268 -77.49 12.79 -10.42
CA GLY A 268 -76.53 11.76 -10.00
C GLY A 268 -75.21 11.76 -10.78
N GLY A 269 -74.97 12.70 -11.68
CA GLY A 269 -73.65 12.90 -12.27
C GLY A 269 -72.70 13.59 -11.29
N THR A 270 -71.61 12.92 -10.92
CA THR A 270 -70.54 13.46 -10.06
C THR A 270 -69.17 13.19 -10.69
N SER A 271 -68.16 13.98 -10.32
CA SER A 271 -66.78 13.80 -10.76
C SER A 271 -65.87 14.50 -9.76
N GLU A 272 -64.96 13.74 -9.18
CA GLU A 272 -63.96 14.18 -8.21
C GLU A 272 -62.60 13.62 -8.63
N GLU A 273 -61.55 14.43 -8.54
CA GLU A 273 -60.18 13.97 -8.76
C GLU A 273 -59.60 13.46 -7.44
N VAL A 274 -59.22 12.20 -7.40
CA VAL A 274 -58.68 11.53 -6.20
C VAL A 274 -57.29 10.98 -6.48
N THR A 275 -56.45 10.97 -5.44
CA THR A 275 -55.12 10.36 -5.50
C THR A 275 -55.25 8.83 -5.45
N ILE A 276 -54.54 8.14 -6.35
CA ILE A 276 -54.54 6.68 -6.45
C ILE A 276 -53.11 6.11 -6.40
N ALA A 277 -53.00 4.89 -5.87
CA ALA A 277 -51.75 4.16 -5.82
C ALA A 277 -51.32 3.68 -7.23
N THR A 278 -50.10 4.03 -7.66
CA THR A 278 -49.57 3.59 -8.96
C THR A 278 -48.59 2.42 -8.83
N ALA A 279 -48.43 1.66 -9.92
CA ALA A 279 -47.39 0.63 -10.02
C ALA A 279 -45.96 1.23 -9.94
N ALA A 280 -45.78 2.50 -10.36
CA ALA A 280 -44.51 3.21 -10.25
C ALA A 280 -44.16 3.51 -8.79
N ASP A 281 -45.13 4.00 -8.00
CA ASP A 281 -44.95 4.25 -6.57
C ASP A 281 -44.59 2.95 -5.83
N GLN A 282 -45.35 1.87 -6.04
CA GLN A 282 -45.09 0.55 -5.43
C GLN A 282 -43.71 -0.01 -5.80
N SER A 283 -43.24 0.20 -7.03
CA SER A 283 -41.94 -0.27 -7.52
C SER A 283 -40.78 0.53 -6.95
N LYS A 284 -40.95 1.86 -6.84
CA LYS A 284 -39.99 2.76 -6.19
C LYS A 284 -39.87 2.43 -4.70
N LEU A 285 -41.01 2.33 -4.01
CA LEU A 285 -41.09 1.99 -2.58
C LEU A 285 -40.39 0.66 -2.25
N LEU A 286 -40.58 -0.37 -3.10
CA LEU A 286 -39.84 -1.63 -2.99
C LEU A 286 -38.34 -1.44 -3.18
N THR A 287 -37.94 -0.74 -4.23
CA THR A 287 -36.53 -0.54 -4.56
C THR A 287 -35.80 0.21 -3.44
N ASP A 288 -36.44 1.22 -2.87
CA ASP A 288 -35.85 2.06 -1.83
C ASP A 288 -35.81 1.35 -0.47
N LEU A 289 -36.86 0.60 -0.09
CA LEU A 289 -36.84 -0.21 1.15
C LEU A 289 -35.91 -1.42 1.03
N GLN A 290 -35.83 -2.09 -0.13
CA GLN A 290 -34.92 -3.21 -0.32
C GLN A 290 -33.45 -2.77 -0.22
N LYS A 291 -33.08 -1.60 -0.75
CA LYS A 291 -31.72 -1.03 -0.58
C LYS A 291 -31.40 -0.78 0.89
N GLU A 292 -32.34 -0.20 1.63
CA GLU A 292 -32.20 0.12 3.05
C GLU A 292 -32.02 -1.13 3.90
N LEU A 293 -32.89 -2.14 3.75
CA LEU A 293 -32.76 -3.41 4.46
C LEU A 293 -31.49 -4.18 4.08
N VAL A 294 -31.04 -4.12 2.83
CA VAL A 294 -29.75 -4.73 2.42
C VAL A 294 -28.55 -4.01 3.04
N ALA A 295 -28.61 -2.69 3.22
CA ALA A 295 -27.57 -1.93 3.91
C ALA A 295 -27.50 -2.31 5.40
N ASN A 296 -28.64 -2.29 6.09
CA ASN A 296 -28.73 -2.65 7.51
C ASN A 296 -28.28 -4.10 7.74
N ALA A 297 -28.72 -5.03 6.91
CA ALA A 297 -28.32 -6.43 7.01
C ALA A 297 -26.82 -6.65 6.75
N LYS A 298 -26.18 -5.85 5.87
CA LYS A 298 -24.72 -5.88 5.68
C LYS A 298 -23.98 -5.39 6.92
N GLU A 299 -24.45 -4.31 7.55
CA GLU A 299 -23.88 -3.81 8.80
C GLU A 299 -24.03 -4.84 9.93
N THR A 300 -25.19 -5.49 10.03
CA THR A 300 -25.42 -6.61 10.96
C THR A 300 -24.47 -7.79 10.68
N ILE A 301 -24.28 -8.20 9.43
CA ILE A 301 -23.32 -9.27 9.06
C ILE A 301 -21.90 -8.86 9.42
N GLN A 302 -21.48 -7.61 9.14
CA GLN A 302 -20.15 -7.11 9.50
C GLN A 302 -19.93 -7.06 11.02
N GLY A 303 -20.95 -6.68 11.80
CA GLY A 303 -20.89 -6.68 13.26
C GLY A 303 -20.94 -8.09 13.90
N GLN A 304 -21.46 -9.09 13.19
CA GLN A 304 -21.46 -10.50 13.61
C GLN A 304 -20.22 -11.28 13.14
N SER A 305 -19.55 -10.79 12.08
CA SER A 305 -18.34 -11.41 11.54
C SER A 305 -17.17 -11.25 12.53
N GLY A 306 -16.30 -12.25 12.59
CA GLY A 306 -15.05 -12.14 13.36
C GLY A 306 -14.13 -11.04 12.79
N VAL A 307 -13.24 -10.50 13.61
CA VAL A 307 -12.28 -9.43 13.20
C VAL A 307 -11.45 -9.81 11.97
N ASP A 308 -11.19 -11.12 11.79
CA ASP A 308 -10.39 -11.68 10.69
C ASP A 308 -11.24 -12.24 9.52
N GLU A 309 -12.59 -12.15 9.60
CA GLU A 309 -13.50 -12.65 8.56
C GLU A 309 -13.82 -11.58 7.50
N VAL A 310 -13.77 -12.00 6.24
CA VAL A 310 -14.04 -11.17 5.06
C VAL A 310 -15.41 -11.51 4.47
N VAL A 311 -16.24 -10.48 4.30
CA VAL A 311 -17.56 -10.58 3.65
C VAL A 311 -17.44 -10.20 2.17
N VAL A 312 -17.84 -11.09 1.26
CA VAL A 312 -17.85 -10.78 -0.18
C VAL A 312 -19.18 -10.13 -0.58
N ASP A 313 -19.18 -8.80 -0.68
CA ASP A 313 -20.35 -7.98 -1.01
C ASP A 313 -21.16 -8.42 -2.24
N LYS A 314 -20.48 -8.97 -3.25
CA LYS A 314 -21.08 -9.44 -4.51
C LYS A 314 -21.67 -10.87 -4.42
N ALA A 315 -21.41 -11.58 -3.34
CA ALA A 315 -21.80 -12.99 -3.13
C ALA A 315 -23.05 -13.15 -2.24
N ILE A 316 -23.70 -12.06 -1.87
CA ILE A 316 -24.86 -12.08 -0.97
C ILE A 316 -26.10 -12.53 -1.75
N LYS A 317 -26.68 -13.67 -1.38
CA LYS A 317 -28.01 -14.09 -1.86
C LYS A 317 -29.06 -13.32 -1.04
N ILE A 318 -29.94 -12.59 -1.72
CA ILE A 318 -31.08 -11.89 -1.12
C ILE A 318 -32.36 -12.63 -1.52
N GLU A 319 -33.19 -12.95 -0.54
CA GLU A 319 -34.47 -13.63 -0.72
C GLU A 319 -35.58 -12.82 -0.03
N VAL A 320 -36.70 -12.57 -0.71
CA VAL A 320 -37.84 -11.86 -0.13
C VAL A 320 -38.74 -12.89 0.54
N VAL A 321 -38.82 -12.82 1.87
CA VAL A 321 -39.61 -13.73 2.71
C VAL A 321 -41.06 -13.27 2.80
N GLU A 322 -41.27 -11.96 2.92
CA GLU A 322 -42.59 -11.34 3.02
C GLU A 322 -42.60 -10.01 2.26
N LYS A 323 -43.69 -9.73 1.54
CA LYS A 323 -43.90 -8.49 0.79
C LYS A 323 -45.39 -8.13 0.80
N THR A 324 -45.75 -7.10 1.56
CA THR A 324 -47.15 -6.72 1.80
C THR A 324 -47.31 -5.21 1.61
N TYR A 325 -48.07 -4.79 0.59
CA TYR A 325 -48.46 -3.39 0.40
C TYR A 325 -49.77 -3.09 1.12
N SER A 326 -49.96 -1.84 1.57
CA SER A 326 -51.21 -1.41 2.20
C SER A 326 -52.38 -1.21 1.23
N HIS A 327 -52.08 -0.88 -0.03
CA HIS A 327 -53.07 -0.58 -1.08
C HIS A 327 -52.64 -1.20 -2.42
N THR A 328 -53.61 -1.58 -3.23
CA THR A 328 -53.44 -2.15 -4.57
C THR A 328 -53.33 -1.07 -5.65
N VAL A 329 -52.84 -1.42 -6.86
CA VAL A 329 -52.68 -0.45 -7.95
C VAL A 329 -54.05 -0.01 -8.47
N GLY A 330 -54.29 1.30 -8.52
CA GLY A 330 -55.58 1.91 -8.88
C GLY A 330 -56.51 2.16 -7.70
N GLU A 331 -56.13 1.75 -6.49
CA GLU A 331 -56.89 2.02 -5.26
C GLU A 331 -56.69 3.47 -4.78
N GLN A 332 -57.76 4.09 -4.28
CA GLN A 332 -57.72 5.45 -3.75
C GLN A 332 -56.95 5.49 -2.43
N ALA A 333 -55.84 6.21 -2.40
CA ALA A 333 -54.99 6.35 -1.23
C ALA A 333 -54.14 7.62 -1.33
N GLU A 334 -54.02 8.38 -0.23
CA GLU A 334 -53.06 9.49 -0.14
C GLU A 334 -51.63 8.99 0.06
N ASN A 335 -51.47 7.85 0.75
CA ASN A 335 -50.18 7.25 1.10
C ASN A 335 -50.20 5.74 0.87
N ILE A 336 -49.06 5.21 0.44
CA ILE A 336 -48.82 3.79 0.19
C ILE A 336 -47.70 3.35 1.10
N SER A 337 -47.91 2.29 1.87
CA SER A 337 -46.85 1.65 2.64
C SER A 337 -46.57 0.23 2.17
N LEU A 338 -45.35 -0.22 2.46
CA LEU A 338 -44.83 -1.55 2.16
C LEU A 338 -44.12 -2.08 3.40
N THR A 339 -44.62 -3.20 3.90
CA THR A 339 -43.87 -4.06 4.82
C THR A 339 -43.09 -5.08 3.98
N LEU A 340 -41.78 -5.14 4.19
CA LEU A 340 -40.87 -6.04 3.48
C LEU A 340 -40.02 -6.77 4.52
N LYS A 341 -39.97 -8.10 4.41
CA LYS A 341 -39.02 -8.94 5.15
C LYS A 341 -38.09 -9.62 4.15
N ILE A 342 -36.79 -9.43 4.32
CA ILE A 342 -35.76 -10.06 3.49
C ILE A 342 -34.86 -10.96 4.32
N LYS A 343 -34.35 -12.00 3.66
CA LYS A 343 -33.34 -12.91 4.19
C LYS A 343 -32.08 -12.76 3.35
N LEU A 344 -31.00 -12.36 3.98
CA LEU A 344 -29.67 -12.41 3.38
C LEU A 344 -29.01 -13.74 3.77
N THR A 345 -28.31 -14.32 2.82
CA THR A 345 -27.43 -15.47 3.04
C THR A 345 -26.12 -15.20 2.34
N THR A 346 -25.03 -15.29 3.09
CA THR A 346 -23.67 -15.12 2.59
C THR A 346 -22.74 -16.15 3.23
N VAL A 347 -21.54 -16.30 2.70
CA VAL A 347 -20.49 -17.10 3.32
C VAL A 347 -19.28 -16.20 3.51
N THR A 348 -18.80 -16.09 4.74
CA THR A 348 -17.55 -15.40 5.09
C THR A 348 -16.40 -16.39 5.09
N TYR A 349 -15.17 -15.90 4.98
CA TYR A 349 -13.93 -16.68 5.10
C TYR A 349 -12.88 -15.85 5.83
N LYS A 350 -11.85 -16.47 6.39
CA LYS A 350 -10.76 -15.72 7.03
C LYS A 350 -9.72 -15.29 6.00
N GLY A 351 -9.21 -14.07 6.14
CA GLY A 351 -8.14 -13.57 5.25
C GLY A 351 -6.88 -14.44 5.28
N ALA A 352 -6.54 -14.98 6.46
CA ALA A 352 -5.40 -15.87 6.67
C ALA A 352 -5.50 -17.18 5.86
N ASP A 353 -6.68 -17.81 5.84
CA ASP A 353 -6.88 -19.11 5.18
C ASP A 353 -6.73 -19.00 3.65
N ILE A 354 -7.11 -17.84 3.08
CA ILE A 354 -6.87 -17.51 1.66
C ILE A 354 -5.38 -17.23 1.40
N GLN A 355 -4.68 -16.53 2.29
CA GLN A 355 -3.24 -16.31 2.17
C GLN A 355 -2.46 -17.63 2.24
N GLU A 356 -2.85 -18.55 3.13
CA GLU A 356 -2.30 -19.90 3.21
C GLU A 356 -2.51 -20.64 1.88
N LEU A 357 -3.75 -20.69 1.36
CA LEU A 357 -4.07 -21.32 0.06
C LEU A 357 -3.18 -20.77 -1.07
N ILE A 358 -3.08 -19.44 -1.15
CA ILE A 358 -2.32 -18.76 -2.20
C ILE A 358 -0.82 -19.03 -2.05
N SER A 359 -0.27 -19.04 -0.83
CA SER A 359 1.16 -19.33 -0.60
C SER A 359 1.52 -20.76 -1.02
N GLN A 360 0.70 -21.75 -0.65
CA GLN A 360 0.88 -23.14 -1.05
C GLN A 360 0.77 -23.29 -2.57
N THR A 361 -0.26 -22.70 -3.18
CA THR A 361 -0.47 -22.76 -4.64
C THR A 361 0.66 -22.07 -5.41
N LEU A 362 1.05 -20.85 -5.03
CA LEU A 362 2.13 -20.11 -5.69
C LEU A 362 3.46 -20.82 -5.57
N SER A 363 3.79 -21.41 -4.42
CA SER A 363 5.07 -22.12 -4.23
C SER A 363 5.29 -23.25 -5.24
N SER A 364 4.21 -23.91 -5.70
CA SER A 364 4.26 -24.94 -6.75
C SER A 364 4.42 -24.38 -8.18
N LEU A 365 4.23 -23.07 -8.37
CA LEU A 365 4.23 -22.36 -9.64
C LEU A 365 5.46 -21.47 -9.86
N VAL A 366 6.30 -21.26 -8.83
CA VAL A 366 7.56 -20.50 -8.97
C VAL A 366 8.59 -21.35 -9.74
N PRO A 367 9.22 -20.83 -10.80
CA PRO A 367 10.31 -21.52 -11.49
C PRO A 367 11.53 -21.71 -10.56
N ALA A 368 12.30 -22.78 -10.77
CA ALA A 368 13.54 -23.01 -10.01
C ALA A 368 14.51 -21.83 -10.15
N GLY A 369 15.12 -21.41 -9.04
CA GLY A 369 16.01 -20.23 -8.98
C GLY A 369 15.29 -18.89 -8.74
N PHE A 370 14.02 -18.91 -8.33
CA PHE A 370 13.25 -17.71 -7.93
C PHE A 370 12.50 -17.96 -6.61
N THR A 371 12.20 -16.89 -5.88
CA THR A 371 11.40 -16.89 -4.65
C THR A 371 10.32 -15.80 -4.67
N LEU A 372 9.26 -15.96 -3.88
CA LEU A 372 8.19 -14.96 -3.73
C LEU A 372 8.68 -13.81 -2.84
N PHE A 373 8.47 -12.57 -3.27
CA PHE A 373 8.73 -11.40 -2.44
C PHE A 373 7.60 -11.23 -1.39
N PRO A 374 7.91 -11.13 -0.08
CA PRO A 374 6.90 -11.06 0.96
C PRO A 374 6.18 -9.71 1.01
N GLY A 375 4.86 -9.73 1.22
CA GLY A 375 4.05 -8.54 1.56
C GLY A 375 3.22 -7.95 0.40
N GLU A 376 3.63 -8.13 -0.85
CA GLU A 376 2.90 -7.62 -2.02
C GLU A 376 2.10 -8.75 -2.72
N THR A 377 0.95 -9.11 -2.14
CA THR A 377 0.02 -10.05 -2.78
C THR A 377 -1.38 -9.43 -2.83
N GLU A 378 -1.70 -8.80 -3.96
CA GLU A 378 -3.06 -8.31 -4.21
C GLU A 378 -3.99 -9.48 -4.54
N ILE A 379 -5.13 -9.54 -3.85
CA ILE A 379 -6.13 -10.60 -4.00
C ILE A 379 -7.45 -9.95 -4.40
N VAL A 380 -7.80 -10.04 -5.68
CA VAL A 380 -9.07 -9.52 -6.19
C VAL A 380 -10.04 -10.68 -6.46
N PRO A 381 -11.17 -10.79 -5.74
CA PRO A 381 -12.18 -11.81 -6.01
C PRO A 381 -12.98 -11.45 -7.28
N LEU A 382 -12.71 -12.21 -8.35
CA LEU A 382 -13.41 -12.11 -9.63
C LEU A 382 -14.60 -13.07 -9.67
N ASN A 383 -15.75 -12.56 -10.13
CA ASN A 383 -16.99 -13.30 -10.38
C ASN A 383 -17.41 -14.24 -9.24
N PRO A 384 -17.60 -13.75 -8.00
CA PRO A 384 -18.03 -14.59 -6.90
C PRO A 384 -19.47 -15.06 -7.09
N VAL A 385 -19.69 -16.37 -6.88
CA VAL A 385 -20.98 -17.05 -7.02
C VAL A 385 -21.23 -17.88 -5.76
N LEU A 386 -22.33 -17.60 -5.06
CA LEU A 386 -22.78 -18.41 -3.94
C LEU A 386 -23.81 -19.45 -4.42
N LYS A 387 -23.51 -20.74 -4.25
CA LYS A 387 -24.40 -21.84 -4.62
C LYS A 387 -24.32 -22.99 -3.62
N GLY A 388 -25.45 -23.32 -2.98
CA GLY A 388 -25.56 -24.50 -2.12
C GLY A 388 -24.60 -24.50 -0.93
N GLY A 389 -24.43 -23.36 -0.25
CA GLY A 389 -23.51 -23.21 0.87
C GLY A 389 -22.05 -22.96 0.47
N LYS A 390 -21.69 -23.07 -0.82
CA LYS A 390 -20.33 -22.86 -1.31
C LYS A 390 -20.22 -21.55 -2.09
N LEU A 391 -19.20 -20.76 -1.75
CA LEU A 391 -18.86 -19.50 -2.41
C LEU A 391 -17.66 -19.76 -3.33
N THR A 392 -17.89 -19.78 -4.63
CA THR A 392 -16.84 -19.97 -5.63
C THR A 392 -16.45 -18.64 -6.27
N PHE A 393 -15.16 -18.36 -6.36
CA PHE A 393 -14.64 -17.18 -7.07
C PHE A 393 -13.27 -17.48 -7.66
N LYS A 394 -12.76 -16.59 -8.53
CA LYS A 394 -11.35 -16.61 -8.92
C LYS A 394 -10.61 -15.53 -8.16
N ALA A 395 -9.60 -15.88 -7.38
CA ALA A 395 -8.65 -14.93 -6.86
C ALA A 395 -7.69 -14.54 -8.01
N LYS A 396 -7.78 -13.30 -8.51
CA LYS A 396 -6.66 -12.74 -9.27
C LYS A 396 -5.58 -12.38 -8.26
N VAL A 397 -4.45 -13.08 -8.37
CA VAL A 397 -3.28 -12.92 -7.54
C VAL A 397 -2.19 -12.24 -8.36
N SER A 398 -1.68 -11.13 -7.85
CA SER A 398 -0.49 -10.46 -8.37
C SER A 398 0.59 -10.51 -7.29
N ALA A 399 1.71 -11.18 -7.58
CA ALA A 399 2.86 -11.28 -6.70
C ALA A 399 4.15 -10.94 -7.47
N LYS A 400 5.13 -10.36 -6.79
CA LYS A 400 6.48 -10.17 -7.34
C LYS A 400 7.33 -11.40 -7.01
N VAL A 401 8.06 -11.95 -7.99
CA VAL A 401 9.14 -12.92 -7.75
C VAL A 401 10.50 -12.26 -7.95
N ILE A 402 11.46 -12.64 -7.10
CA ILE A 402 12.86 -12.23 -7.17
C ILE A 402 13.75 -13.45 -7.43
N PRO A 403 14.95 -13.28 -8.00
CA PRO A 403 15.94 -14.37 -8.08
C PRO A 403 16.24 -14.95 -6.69
N GLU A 404 16.49 -16.26 -6.63
CA GLU A 404 16.85 -16.94 -5.38
C GLU A 404 18.30 -16.61 -4.99
N ILE A 405 18.45 -15.76 -3.96
CA ILE A 405 19.76 -15.32 -3.48
C ILE A 405 20.19 -16.12 -2.25
N ASP A 406 21.31 -16.83 -2.38
CA ASP A 406 22.02 -17.47 -1.28
C ASP A 406 22.76 -16.42 -0.42
N GLU A 407 22.04 -15.86 0.56
CA GLU A 407 22.58 -14.91 1.52
C GLU A 407 23.80 -15.45 2.30
N GLU A 408 23.82 -16.75 2.63
CA GLU A 408 24.92 -17.36 3.38
C GLU A 408 26.19 -17.34 2.54
N LYS A 409 26.10 -17.71 1.27
CA LYS A 409 27.21 -17.66 0.32
C LYS A 409 27.71 -16.24 0.08
N ILE A 410 26.80 -15.26 -0.10
CA ILE A 410 27.21 -13.85 -0.23
C ILE A 410 27.90 -13.35 1.05
N LYS A 411 27.38 -13.67 2.25
CA LYS A 411 28.02 -13.30 3.53
C LYS A 411 29.42 -13.92 3.64
N ASN A 412 29.58 -15.19 3.25
CA ASN A 412 30.87 -15.89 3.27
C ASN A 412 31.86 -15.31 2.25
N ASP A 413 31.43 -15.05 1.02
CA ASP A 413 32.29 -14.50 -0.04
C ASP A 413 32.71 -13.06 0.26
N LEU A 414 31.85 -12.24 0.88
CA LEU A 414 32.18 -10.87 1.31
C LEU A 414 33.08 -10.82 2.55
N ALA A 415 33.06 -11.85 3.41
CA ALA A 415 33.71 -11.82 4.72
C ALA A 415 35.21 -11.49 4.64
N GLY A 416 35.62 -10.40 5.28
CA GLY A 416 37.02 -9.96 5.31
C GLY A 416 37.57 -9.33 4.02
N ARG A 417 36.77 -9.14 2.97
CA ARG A 417 37.18 -8.36 1.78
C ARG A 417 37.47 -6.90 2.14
N ASN A 418 38.31 -6.24 1.35
CA ASN A 418 38.42 -4.77 1.38
C ASN A 418 37.24 -4.14 0.63
N GLY A 419 36.95 -2.86 0.89
CA GLY A 419 35.78 -2.17 0.29
C GLY A 419 35.70 -2.33 -1.23
N ARG A 420 36.84 -2.15 -1.93
CA ARG A 420 36.92 -2.29 -3.39
C ARG A 420 36.61 -3.72 -3.90
N SER A 421 37.20 -4.76 -3.30
CA SER A 421 36.94 -6.15 -3.74
C SER A 421 35.55 -6.64 -3.35
N ALA A 422 34.93 -6.05 -2.32
CA ALA A 422 33.52 -6.23 -2.02
C ALA A 422 32.63 -5.60 -3.11
N GLN A 423 32.89 -4.35 -3.49
CA GLN A 423 32.21 -3.68 -4.62
C GLN A 423 32.38 -4.42 -5.95
N GLU A 424 33.58 -4.91 -6.26
CA GLU A 424 33.86 -5.71 -7.47
C GLU A 424 33.12 -7.05 -7.45
N TYR A 425 32.94 -7.69 -6.28
CA TYR A 425 32.11 -8.89 -6.14
C TYR A 425 30.63 -8.60 -6.30
N LEU A 426 30.10 -7.55 -5.66
CA LEU A 426 28.69 -7.17 -5.76
C LEU A 426 28.30 -6.79 -7.20
N ASN A 427 29.18 -6.08 -7.92
CA ASN A 427 29.04 -5.82 -9.36
C ASN A 427 29.07 -7.09 -10.25
N SER A 428 29.57 -8.22 -9.75
CA SER A 428 29.66 -9.48 -10.52
C SER A 428 28.43 -10.38 -10.41
N LEU A 429 27.48 -10.02 -9.52
CA LEU A 429 26.21 -10.71 -9.37
C LEU A 429 25.28 -10.30 -10.53
N SER A 430 25.03 -11.20 -11.48
CA SER A 430 24.18 -10.94 -12.65
C SER A 430 22.73 -10.59 -12.32
N ASP A 431 22.29 -10.98 -11.12
CA ASP A 431 20.90 -10.98 -10.72
C ASP A 431 20.56 -9.76 -9.82
N VAL A 432 21.52 -8.84 -9.65
CA VAL A 432 21.44 -7.62 -8.82
C VAL A 432 21.58 -6.38 -9.71
N ASN A 433 20.57 -5.50 -9.72
CA ASN A 433 20.60 -4.26 -10.52
C ASN A 433 21.51 -3.19 -9.92
N ALA A 434 21.42 -3.02 -8.59
CA ALA A 434 22.18 -2.04 -7.84
C ALA A 434 22.46 -2.58 -6.43
N TYR A 435 23.48 -2.05 -5.79
CA TYR A 435 23.79 -2.35 -4.40
C TYR A 435 24.26 -1.12 -3.65
N GLU A 436 24.02 -1.08 -2.35
CA GLU A 436 24.62 -0.13 -1.43
C GLU A 436 25.41 -0.90 -0.36
N LEU A 437 26.67 -0.51 -0.16
CA LEU A 437 27.57 -1.13 0.82
C LEU A 437 27.89 -0.13 1.93
N VAL A 438 27.18 -0.24 3.05
CA VAL A 438 27.37 0.62 4.23
C VAL A 438 28.32 -0.07 5.20
N LEU A 439 29.52 0.49 5.35
CA LEU A 439 30.54 -0.01 6.28
C LEU A 439 30.65 0.90 7.51
N TRP A 440 30.54 0.31 8.70
CA TRP A 440 30.73 1.01 9.97
C TRP A 440 31.87 0.37 10.78
N PRO A 441 32.83 1.16 11.32
CA PRO A 441 32.95 2.62 11.23
C PRO A 441 33.40 3.12 9.85
N ASN A 442 33.01 4.35 9.50
CA ASN A 442 33.38 5.00 8.24
C ASN A 442 34.86 5.44 8.27
N LEU A 443 35.75 4.50 7.92
CA LEU A 443 37.20 4.69 7.78
C LEU A 443 37.56 5.17 6.37
N PRO A 444 38.79 5.65 6.12
CA PRO A 444 39.29 5.84 4.75
C PRO A 444 39.25 4.54 3.95
N GLU A 445 38.95 4.60 2.64
CA GLU A 445 38.75 3.42 1.77
C GLU A 445 39.86 2.35 1.86
N SER A 446 41.11 2.77 2.05
CA SER A 446 42.26 1.87 2.20
C SER A 446 42.27 1.04 3.50
N LEU A 447 41.50 1.46 4.51
CA LEU A 447 41.32 0.79 5.79
C LEU A 447 39.93 0.17 5.96
N GLN A 448 38.97 0.49 5.08
CA GLN A 448 37.64 -0.12 5.06
C GLN A 448 37.72 -1.61 4.70
N ARG A 449 37.14 -2.44 5.57
CA ARG A 449 37.05 -3.89 5.41
C ARG A 449 35.68 -4.39 5.86
N VAL A 450 35.15 -5.34 5.13
CA VAL A 450 33.98 -6.12 5.55
C VAL A 450 34.37 -6.94 6.79
N PRO A 451 33.49 -7.10 7.80
CA PRO A 451 33.73 -7.97 8.94
C PRO A 451 34.09 -9.39 8.50
N LYS A 452 34.97 -10.07 9.25
CA LYS A 452 35.23 -11.51 9.04
C LYS A 452 34.13 -12.42 9.61
N THR A 453 33.26 -11.88 10.46
CA THR A 453 32.17 -12.63 11.10
C THR A 453 30.88 -12.38 10.32
N THR A 454 30.31 -13.42 9.73
CA THR A 454 29.07 -13.37 8.94
C THR A 454 27.89 -12.78 9.72
N ASN A 455 27.79 -13.04 11.03
CA ASN A 455 26.78 -12.44 11.93
C ASN A 455 26.86 -10.89 12.07
N ARG A 456 27.84 -10.24 11.43
CA ARG A 456 27.99 -8.78 11.37
C ARG A 456 27.83 -8.22 9.95
N ILE A 457 27.38 -9.06 9.01
CA ILE A 457 27.03 -8.71 7.64
C ILE A 457 25.50 -8.88 7.53
N THR A 458 24.79 -7.76 7.59
CA THR A 458 23.35 -7.74 7.29
C THR A 458 23.18 -7.64 5.78
N ILE A 459 22.36 -8.51 5.18
CA ILE A 459 21.89 -8.35 3.81
C ILE A 459 20.43 -7.92 3.90
N THR A 460 20.08 -6.86 3.17
CA THR A 460 18.72 -6.35 3.05
C THR A 460 18.35 -6.38 1.57
N LEU A 461 17.33 -7.17 1.22
CA LEU A 461 16.82 -7.23 -0.15
C LEU A 461 15.74 -6.17 -0.33
N ILE A 462 15.89 -5.32 -1.35
CA ILE A 462 14.86 -4.36 -1.77
C ILE A 462 14.53 -4.58 -3.24
N THR A 463 13.28 -4.33 -3.62
CA THR A 463 12.87 -4.27 -5.02
C THR A 463 12.92 -2.84 -5.52
N GLU A 464 13.24 -2.66 -6.79
CA GLU A 464 12.93 -1.42 -7.52
C GLU A 464 11.39 -1.22 -7.54
N GLU A 465 10.91 0.03 -7.41
CA GLU A 465 9.46 0.36 -7.39
C GLU A 465 8.79 0.18 -8.77
#